data_AF-A0A916SP90-F1
#
_entry.id   AF-A0A916SP90-F1
#
_cell.length_a   1.000
_cell.length_b   1.000
_cell.length_c   1.000
_cell.angle_alpha   90.00
_cell.angle_beta   90.00
_cell.angle_gamma   90.00
#
_symmetry.space_group_name_H-M   'P 1'
#
loop_
_entity.id
_entity.type
_entity.pdbx_description
1 polymer ?
#
loop_
_entity_poly.entity_id
_entity_poly.type
_entity_poly.pdbx_seq_one_letter_code
_entity_poly.pdbx_strand_id
1 'polypeptide(L)'
;MGSHRDSLAYLVRRLPENGANSSFVHQLADESVGTDLLLTSPLHMEPESSLPLPPALYGPGRPNSEGLDLTVESMRAPLLAALASTHLPVARSLMPNWSLALYP
;
A
#
# COMPACT_ATOMS: atom_id res chain seq x y z
N MET A 1 29.52 -6.14 6.77
CA MET A 1 28.63 -7.29 6.56
C MET A 1 27.82 -7.47 7.83
N GLY A 2 26.53 -7.10 7.80
CA GLY A 2 25.66 -7.07 8.99
C GLY A 2 25.33 -8.47 9.51
N SER A 3 24.82 -8.54 10.75
CA SER A 3 24.45 -9.80 11.39
C SER A 3 23.45 -10.58 10.52
N HIS A 4 23.51 -11.91 10.52
CA HIS A 4 22.65 -12.79 9.71
C HIS A 4 21.14 -12.49 9.86
N ARG A 5 20.76 -11.86 10.97
CA ARG A 5 19.38 -11.50 11.32
C ARG A 5 18.86 -10.29 10.53
N ASP A 6 19.71 -9.31 10.22
CA ASP A 6 19.33 -8.12 9.43
C ASP A 6 19.28 -8.44 7.93
N SER A 7 20.09 -9.42 7.49
CA SER A 7 20.15 -9.88 6.11
C SER A 7 18.84 -10.52 5.64
N LEU A 8 18.06 -11.13 6.54
CA LEU A 8 16.78 -11.76 6.15
C LEU A 8 15.75 -10.74 5.68
N ALA A 9 15.59 -9.62 6.39
CA ALA A 9 14.67 -8.56 5.97
C ALA A 9 15.09 -7.94 4.62
N TYR A 10 16.41 -7.77 4.41
CA TYR A 10 16.96 -7.29 3.15
C TYR A 10 16.74 -8.28 2.00
N LEU A 11 16.93 -9.58 2.25
CA LEU A 11 16.72 -10.64 1.25
C LEU A 11 15.25 -10.74 0.82
N VAL A 12 14.31 -10.61 1.75
CA VAL A 12 12.86 -10.61 1.43
C VAL A 12 12.48 -9.48 0.48
N ARG A 13 13.16 -8.33 0.54
CA ARG A 13 12.98 -7.24 -0.43
C ARG A 13 13.71 -7.50 -1.75
N ARG A 14 14.91 -8.08 -1.71
CA ARG A 14 15.76 -8.24 -2.90
C ARG A 14 15.33 -9.38 -3.82
N LEU A 15 14.69 -10.41 -3.28
CA LEU A 15 14.22 -11.56 -4.06
C LEU A 15 13.08 -11.20 -5.04
N PRO A 16 12.00 -10.49 -4.63
CA PRO A 16 10.95 -10.06 -5.57
C PRO A 16 11.45 -9.09 -6.64
N GLU A 17 12.39 -8.19 -6.31
CA GLU A 17 12.96 -7.23 -7.27
C GLU A 17 13.63 -7.94 -8.46
N ASN A 18 14.36 -9.02 -8.21
CA ASN A 18 15.06 -9.78 -9.25
C ASN A 18 14.28 -10.99 -9.80
N GLY A 19 13.27 -11.46 -9.06
CA GLY A 19 12.51 -12.68 -9.40
C GLY A 19 11.11 -12.41 -9.95
N ALA A 20 10.64 -11.17 -10.00
CA ALA A 20 9.36 -10.83 -10.61
C ALA A 20 9.38 -11.04 -12.14
N ASN A 21 8.25 -11.43 -12.72
CA ASN A 21 8.11 -11.64 -14.18
C ASN A 21 8.43 -10.37 -15.00
N SER A 22 8.25 -9.19 -14.41
CA SER A 22 8.59 -7.90 -15.01
C SER A 22 10.06 -7.49 -14.80
N SER A 23 10.87 -8.32 -14.12
CA SER A 23 12.27 -8.03 -13.84
C SER A 23 13.14 -8.38 -15.05
N PHE A 24 13.99 -7.44 -15.47
CA PHE A 24 14.94 -7.68 -16.57
C PHE A 24 15.84 -8.89 -16.32
N VAL A 25 16.33 -9.08 -15.08
CA VAL A 25 17.21 -10.21 -14.73
C VAL A 25 16.49 -11.55 -14.90
N HIS A 26 15.21 -11.61 -14.49
CA HIS A 26 14.38 -12.79 -14.67
C HIS A 26 14.12 -13.07 -16.15
N GLN A 27 13.71 -12.04 -16.90
CA GLN A 27 13.42 -12.15 -18.34
C GLN A 27 14.66 -12.51 -19.17
N LEU A 28 15.85 -12.01 -18.79
CA LEU A 28 17.11 -12.35 -19.45
C LEU A 28 17.50 -13.82 -19.27
N ALA A 29 17.10 -14.43 -18.14
CA ALA A 29 17.39 -15.84 -17.86
C ALA A 29 16.33 -16.79 -18.45
N ASP A 30 15.21 -16.27 -18.95
CA ASP A 30 14.12 -17.05 -19.54
C ASP A 30 14.31 -17.17 -21.06
N GLU A 31 14.64 -18.38 -21.53
CA GLU A 31 14.86 -18.68 -22.96
C GLU A 31 13.60 -18.50 -23.83
N SER A 32 12.41 -18.44 -23.22
CA SER A 32 11.16 -18.17 -23.95
C SER A 32 10.96 -16.69 -24.29
N VAL A 33 11.74 -15.80 -23.66
CA VAL A 33 11.69 -14.36 -23.91
C VAL A 33 12.61 -13.99 -25.08
N GLY A 34 12.03 -13.51 -26.17
CA GLY A 34 12.78 -13.04 -27.34
C GLY A 34 13.60 -11.77 -27.05
N THR A 35 14.78 -11.66 -27.68
CA THR A 35 15.68 -10.50 -27.52
C THR A 35 15.03 -9.17 -27.92
N ASP A 36 14.16 -9.16 -28.92
CA ASP A 36 13.46 -7.95 -29.37
C ASP A 36 12.53 -7.39 -28.27
N LEU A 37 11.94 -8.27 -27.45
CA LEU A 37 11.11 -7.86 -26.32
C LEU A 37 11.96 -7.21 -25.22
N LEU A 38 13.13 -7.80 -24.89
CA LEU A 38 14.06 -7.25 -23.90
C LEU A 38 14.62 -5.87 -24.29
N LEU A 39 14.75 -5.62 -25.60
CA LEU A 39 15.30 -4.38 -26.16
C LEU A 39 14.21 -3.34 -26.47
N THR A 40 12.95 -3.63 -26.16
CA THR A 40 11.83 -2.71 -26.39
C THR A 40 12.02 -1.42 -25.59
N SER A 41 11.85 -0.27 -26.25
CA SER A 41 11.93 1.03 -25.59
C SER A 41 10.78 1.19 -24.59
N PRO A 42 11.06 1.60 -23.33
CA PRO A 42 10.00 1.87 -22.35
C PRO A 42 9.06 3.01 -22.78
N LEU A 43 9.48 3.85 -23.74
CA LEU A 43 8.63 4.90 -24.31
C LEU A 43 7.49 4.36 -25.19
N HIS A 44 7.59 3.11 -25.65
CA HIS A 44 6.55 2.45 -26.45
C HIS A 44 5.73 1.45 -25.63
N MET A 45 6.04 1.29 -24.34
CA MET A 45 5.28 0.45 -23.44
C MET A 45 4.13 1.26 -22.87
N GLU A 46 2.89 0.92 -23.24
CA GLU A 46 1.72 1.43 -22.54
C GLU A 46 1.66 0.79 -21.13
N PRO A 47 1.51 1.58 -20.06
CA PRO A 47 1.37 1.03 -18.73
C PRO A 47 0.00 0.36 -18.57
N GLU A 48 -0.08 -0.94 -18.85
CA GLU A 48 -1.24 -1.75 -18.50
C GLU A 48 -1.16 -2.16 -17.02
N SER A 49 -1.81 -1.39 -16.15
CA SER A 49 -2.08 -1.83 -14.78
C SER A 49 -3.38 -2.64 -14.76
N SER A 50 -3.28 -3.94 -14.50
CA SER A 50 -4.44 -4.79 -14.21
C SER A 50 -5.04 -4.54 -12.82
N LEU A 51 -4.38 -3.72 -11.99
CA LEU A 51 -4.85 -3.39 -10.65
C LEU A 51 -5.88 -2.26 -10.70
N PRO A 52 -7.04 -2.41 -10.04
CA PRO A 52 -8.03 -1.35 -9.95
C PRO A 52 -7.50 -0.17 -9.12
N LEU A 53 -7.93 1.04 -9.44
CA LEU A 53 -7.70 2.20 -8.59
C LEU A 53 -8.35 1.99 -7.21
N PRO A 54 -7.83 2.58 -6.12
CA PRO A 54 -8.37 2.39 -4.77
C PRO A 54 -9.89 2.61 -4.63
N PRO A 55 -10.54 3.61 -5.30
CA PRO A 55 -12.00 3.77 -5.27
C PRO A 55 -12.77 2.60 -5.89
N ALA A 56 -12.17 1.89 -6.85
CA ALA A 56 -12.76 0.80 -7.61
C ALA A 56 -12.44 -0.59 -7.02
N LEU A 57 -11.85 -0.67 -5.83
CA LEU A 57 -11.39 -1.92 -5.22
C LEU A 57 -12.48 -3.00 -5.11
N TYR A 58 -13.74 -2.62 -4.93
CA TYR A 58 -14.87 -3.56 -4.81
C TYR A 58 -15.67 -3.73 -6.11
N GLY A 59 -15.15 -3.23 -7.23
CA GLY A 59 -15.79 -3.31 -8.54
C GLY A 59 -17.21 -2.70 -8.54
N PRO A 60 -18.18 -3.28 -9.28
CA PRO A 60 -19.51 -2.72 -9.43
C PRO A 60 -20.39 -2.84 -8.16
N GLY A 61 -19.96 -3.58 -7.14
CA GLY A 61 -20.76 -3.82 -5.93
C GLY A 61 -20.93 -2.57 -5.06
N ARG A 62 -19.86 -1.79 -4.91
CA ARG A 62 -19.88 -0.48 -4.23
C ARG A 62 -18.57 0.28 -4.46
N PRO A 63 -18.54 1.61 -4.33
CA PRO A 63 -17.29 2.34 -4.20
C PRO A 63 -16.58 2.01 -2.87
N ASN A 64 -15.25 2.08 -2.88
CA ASN A 64 -14.45 2.09 -1.66
C ASN A 64 -14.62 3.43 -0.91
N SER A 65 -14.40 3.42 0.40
CA SER A 65 -14.34 4.66 1.17
C SER A 65 -13.10 5.47 0.78
N GLU A 66 -13.21 6.79 0.80
CA GLU A 66 -12.07 7.68 0.61
C GLU A 66 -11.26 7.82 1.90
N GLY A 67 -9.95 7.89 1.74
CA GLY A 67 -9.00 8.18 2.82
C GLY A 67 -8.19 9.43 2.50
N LEU A 68 -7.33 9.84 3.43
CA LEU A 68 -6.39 10.94 3.25
C LEU A 68 -4.96 10.44 3.45
N ASP A 69 -4.03 10.89 2.61
CA ASP A 69 -2.61 10.63 2.83
C ASP A 69 -2.05 11.62 3.86
N LEU A 70 -1.76 11.12 5.06
CA LEU A 70 -1.25 11.93 6.17
C LEU A 70 0.21 12.36 5.97
N THR A 71 0.92 11.82 4.98
CA THR A 71 2.27 12.26 4.62
C THR A 71 2.25 13.50 3.71
N VAL A 72 1.12 13.75 3.04
CA VAL A 72 0.91 14.89 2.15
C VAL A 72 0.30 16.06 2.92
N GLU A 73 1.04 17.17 3.03
CA GLU A 73 0.62 18.33 3.83
C GLU A 73 -0.72 18.90 3.39
N SER A 74 -0.96 19.03 2.08
CA SER A 74 -2.22 19.57 1.55
C SER A 74 -3.44 18.70 1.87
N MET A 75 -3.26 17.41 2.14
CA MET A 75 -4.32 16.50 2.56
C MET A 75 -4.45 16.44 4.09
N ARG A 76 -3.33 16.52 4.81
CA ARG A 76 -3.27 16.46 6.27
C ARG A 76 -3.76 17.75 6.95
N ALA A 77 -3.36 18.93 6.46
CA ALA A 77 -3.66 20.19 7.14
C ALA A 77 -5.17 20.45 7.32
N PRO A 78 -6.04 20.22 6.32
CA PRO A 78 -7.49 20.38 6.49
C PRO A 78 -8.07 19.42 7.53
N LEU A 79 -7.58 18.18 7.58
CA LEU A 79 -8.01 17.19 8.58
C LEU A 79 -7.66 17.63 10.00
N LEU A 80 -6.44 18.12 10.22
CA LEU A 80 -6.01 18.62 11.53
C LEU A 80 -6.80 19.87 11.96
N ALA A 81 -7.09 20.78 11.02
CA ALA A 81 -7.93 21.95 11.30
C ALA A 81 -9.37 21.55 11.67
N ALA A 82 -9.94 20.57 10.96
CA ALA A 82 -11.25 20.01 11.30
C ALA A 82 -11.23 19.35 12.67
N LEU A 83 -10.21 18.53 12.97
CA LEU A 83 -10.06 17.88 14.28
C LEU A 83 -9.99 18.90 15.42
N ALA A 84 -9.26 20.00 15.25
CA ALA A 84 -9.11 21.05 16.25
C ALA A 84 -10.41 21.85 16.52
N SER A 85 -11.32 21.89 15.55
CA SER A 85 -12.58 22.66 15.62
C SER A 85 -13.82 21.80 15.83
N THR A 86 -13.71 20.47 15.70
CA THR A 86 -14.85 19.56 15.84
C THR A 86 -15.19 19.36 17.32
N HIS A 87 -16.34 19.86 17.73
CA HIS A 87 -16.93 19.53 19.03
C HIS A 87 -17.71 18.23 18.92
N LEU A 88 -17.18 17.15 19.49
CA LEU A 88 -17.93 15.91 19.61
C LEU A 88 -18.90 16.03 20.79
N PRO A 89 -20.19 15.70 20.61
CA PRO A 89 -21.08 15.54 21.75
C PRO A 89 -20.49 14.46 22.66
N VAL A 90 -20.55 14.66 23.98
CA VAL A 90 -20.24 13.58 24.93
C VAL A 90 -21.22 12.46 24.65
N ALA A 91 -20.76 11.42 23.96
CA ALA A 91 -21.55 10.22 23.76
C ALA A 91 -21.78 9.64 25.15
N ARG A 92 -23.03 9.65 25.62
CA ARG A 92 -23.41 8.86 26.79
C ARG A 92 -23.08 7.42 26.42
N SER A 93 -22.11 6.83 27.10
CA SER A 93 -21.71 5.44 26.90
C SER A 93 -22.98 4.59 26.87
N LEU A 94 -23.26 3.97 25.72
CA LEU A 94 -24.33 2.98 25.60
C LEU A 94 -23.93 1.64 26.24
N MET A 95 -22.76 1.57 26.89
CA MET A 95 -22.40 0.41 27.69
C MET A 95 -23.12 0.51 29.03
N PRO A 96 -24.11 -0.35 29.30
CA PRO A 96 -24.50 -0.57 30.67
C PRO A 96 -23.27 -1.25 31.34
N ASN A 97 -22.90 -0.76 32.53
CA ASN A 97 -22.22 -1.53 33.57
C ASN A 97 -20.98 -2.41 33.28
N TRP A 98 -20.11 -2.08 32.32
CA TRP A 98 -18.68 -2.50 32.43
C TRP A 98 -18.04 -1.66 33.55
N SER A 99 -18.15 -2.15 34.78
CA SER A 99 -17.22 -1.77 35.83
C SER A 99 -15.83 -2.09 35.33
N LEU A 100 -14.95 -1.08 35.30
CA LEU A 100 -13.51 -1.27 35.27
C LEU A 100 -13.15 -2.11 36.50
N ALA A 101 -13.27 -3.43 36.37
CA ALA A 101 -12.49 -4.36 37.17
C ALA A 101 -11.06 -4.15 36.72
N LEU A 102 -10.42 -3.20 37.39
CA LEU A 102 -8.97 -3.15 37.51
C LEU A 102 -8.50 -4.58 37.76
N TYR A 103 -7.82 -5.16 36.78
CA TYR A 103 -7.05 -6.38 37.01
C TYR A 103 -5.97 -6.07 38.06
N PRO A 104 -5.65 -7.04 38.95
CA PRO A 104 -4.76 -6.85 40.09
C PRO A 104 -3.34 -6.42 39.71
#